data_AF-X0U7A7-F1
#
_entry.id   AF-X0U7A7-F1
#
_cell.length_a   1.000
_cell.length_b   1.000
_cell.length_c   1.000
_cell.angle_alpha   90.00
_cell.angle_beta   90.00
_cell.angle_gamma   90.00
#
_symmetry.space_group_name_H-M   'P 1'
#
loop_
_entity.id
_entity.type
_entity.pdbx_description
1 polymer ?
#
loop_
_entity_poly.entity_id
_entity_poly.type
_entity_poly.pdbx_seq_one_letter_code
_entity_poly.pdbx_strand_id
1 'polypeptide(L)' 'MTVVFLIIAGFCGLTGLCFWFYPKVIIMVNDWLTEKTLLNANSAIFYRLIIGAVFIAVAVIFFWTLIS' A
#
# COMPACT_ATOMS: atom_id res chain seq x y z
N MET A 1 2.37 -18.90 -15.67
CA MET A 1 2.51 -17.43 -15.62
C MET A 1 1.30 -16.77 -14.97
N THR A 2 0.08 -17.07 -15.40
CA THR A 2 -1.20 -16.54 -14.86
C THR A 2 -1.34 -16.58 -13.33
N VAL A 3 -0.93 -17.68 -12.68
CA VAL A 3 -0.97 -17.83 -11.21
C VAL A 3 -0.06 -16.83 -10.50
N VAL A 4 1.12 -16.53 -11.08
CA VAL A 4 2.07 -15.58 -10.51
C VAL A 4 1.50 -14.15 -10.56
N PHE A 5 0.86 -13.78 -11.66
CA PHE A 5 0.17 -12.49 -11.79
C PHE A 5 -0.98 -12.35 -10.78
N LEU A 6 -1.76 -13.41 -10.53
CA LEU A 6 -2.83 -13.41 -9.52
C LEU A 6 -2.29 -13.25 -8.10
N ILE A 7 -1.21 -13.95 -7.75
CA ILE A 7 -0.58 -13.84 -6.43
C ILE A 7 -0.05 -12.42 -6.20
N ILE A 8 0.61 -11.83 -7.20
CA ILE A 8 1.14 -10.46 -7.11
C ILE A 8 0.01 -9.44 -7.00
N ALA A 9 -1.04 -9.56 -7.83
CA ALA A 9 -2.19 -8.67 -7.77
C ALA A 9 -2.92 -8.75 -6.42
N GLY A 10 -3.10 -9.96 -5.88
CA GLY A 10 -3.67 -10.18 -4.56
C GLY A 10 -2.82 -9.59 -3.43
N PHE A 11 -1.50 -9.78 -3.50
CA PHE A 11 -0.56 -9.23 -2.51
C PHE A 11 -0.54 -7.70 -2.53
N CYS A 12 -0.49 -7.09 -3.73
CA CYS A 12 -0.54 -5.64 -3.89
C CYS A 12 -1.88 -5.05 -3.40
N GLY A 13 -3.01 -5.71 -3.70
CA GLY A 13 -4.32 -5.30 -3.20
C GLY A 13 -4.43 -5.35 -1.67
N LEU A 14 -4.00 -6.46 -1.06
CA LEU A 14 -3.98 -6.61 0.40
C LEU A 14 -3.07 -5.58 1.07
N THR A 15 -1.88 -5.35 0.50
CA THR A 15 -0.92 -4.37 1.03
C THR A 15 -1.48 -2.95 0.95
N GLY A 16 -2.07 -2.56 -0.18
CA GLY A 16 -2.72 -1.26 -0.35
C GLY A 16 -3.86 -1.03 0.66
N LEU A 17 -4.69 -2.05 0.91
CA LEU A 17 -5.73 -2.01 1.94
C LEU A 17 -5.16 -1.88 3.35
N CYS A 18 -4.08 -2.60 3.67
CA CYS A 18 -3.42 -2.48 4.97
C CYS A 18 -2.86 -1.07 5.22
N PHE A 19 -2.33 -0.40 4.20
CA PHE A 19 -1.89 1.01 4.32
C PHE A 19 -3.06 1.98 4.57
N TRP A 20 -4.25 1.66 4.06
CA TRP A 20 -5.44 2.49 4.22
C TRP A 20 -6.12 2.30 5.60
N PHE A 21 -6.31 1.05 6.02
CA PHE A 21 -7.10 0.70 7.22
C PHE A 21 -6.25 0.42 8.46
N TYR A 22 -5.03 -0.11 8.30
CA TYR A 22 -4.16 -0.55 9.40
C TYR A 22 -2.76 0.08 9.36
N PRO A 23 -2.65 1.41 9.24
CA PRO A 23 -1.35 2.08 9.09
C PRO A 23 -0.45 1.90 10.31
N LYS A 24 -1.03 1.71 11.51
CA LYS A 24 -0.28 1.50 12.75
C LYS A 24 0.51 0.18 12.75
N VAL A 25 0.03 -0.85 12.06
CA VAL A 25 0.68 -2.16 12.00
C VAL A 25 1.89 -2.12 11.07
N ILE A 26 1.86 -1.30 10.02
CA ILE A 26 2.94 -1.19 9.04
C ILE A 26 4.05 -0.24 9.53
N ILE A 27 3.68 0.81 10.26
CA ILE A 27 4.60 1.89 10.68
C ILE A 27 5.41 1.51 11.93
N MET A 28 5.09 0.39 12.60
CA MET A 28 5.80 -0.12 13.79
C MET A 28 7.27 -0.50 13.52
N VAL A 29 7.72 -0.48 12.26
CA VAL A 29 9.10 -0.80 11.86
C VAL A 29 10.09 0.33 12.16
N ASN A 30 9.64 1.58 12.38
CA ASN A 30 10.58 2.67 12.67
C ASN A 30 9.96 3.81 13.49
N ASP A 31 9.89 3.64 14.81
CA ASP A 31 9.42 4.68 15.74
C ASP A 31 10.18 6.01 15.61
N TRP A 32 11.43 5.99 15.14
CA TRP A 32 12.29 7.17 15.08
C TRP A 32 11.98 8.11 13.89
N LEU A 33 11.58 7.56 12.74
CA LEU A 33 11.10 8.36 11.59
C LEU A 33 9.65 8.83 11.80
N THR A 34 8.88 8.03 12.51
CA THR A 34 7.47 8.18 12.85
C THR A 34 7.24 9.42 13.73
N GLU A 35 8.05 9.66 14.76
CA GLU A 35 7.91 10.87 15.59
C GLU A 35 8.20 12.16 14.81
N LYS A 36 9.23 12.20 13.96
CA LYS A 36 9.63 13.44 13.27
C LYS A 36 8.78 13.77 12.04
N THR A 37 8.20 12.78 11.36
CA THR A 37 7.37 13.00 10.16
C THR A 37 5.86 12.97 10.43
N LEU A 38 5.39 12.38 11.54
CA LEU A 38 3.97 12.31 11.91
C LEU A 38 3.52 13.36 12.94
N LEU A 39 4.43 14.15 13.53
CA LEU A 39 4.06 15.35 14.32
C LEU A 39 3.25 16.37 13.51
N ASN A 40 3.19 16.21 12.18
CA ASN A 40 2.23 16.90 11.34
C ASN A 40 1.16 15.89 10.86
N ALA A 41 0.02 15.84 11.55
CA ALA A 41 -1.05 14.87 11.32
C ALA A 41 -1.55 14.83 9.85
N ASN A 42 -1.39 15.94 9.12
CA ASN A 42 -1.79 16.05 7.72
C ASN A 42 -0.82 15.36 6.74
N SER A 43 0.50 15.42 6.97
CA SER A 43 1.48 14.77 6.07
C SER A 43 1.44 13.25 6.19
N ALA A 44 1.15 12.75 7.39
CA ALA A 44 0.93 11.34 7.68
C ALA A 44 -0.18 10.71 6.83
N ILE A 45 -1.32 11.40 6.75
CA ILE A 45 -2.51 10.94 6.01
C ILE A 45 -2.24 10.95 4.52
N PHE A 46 -1.59 12.01 4.02
CA PHE A 46 -1.26 12.15 2.60
C PHE A 46 -0.31 11.04 2.12
N TYR A 47 0.72 10.73 2.91
CA TYR A 47 1.66 9.65 2.60
C TYR A 47 0.99 8.28 2.55
N ARG A 48 0.04 8.00 3.46
CA ARG A 48 -0.74 6.75 3.48
C ARG A 48 -1.62 6.62 2.24
N LEU A 49 -2.29 7.70 1.83
CA LEU A 49 -3.12 7.73 0.64
C LEU A 49 -2.30 7.47 -0.62
N ILE A 50 -1.13 8.11 -0.75
CA ILE A 50 -0.25 7.92 -1.92
C ILE A 50 0.22 6.47 -2.01
N ILE A 51 0.75 5.91 -0.92
CA ILE A 51 1.25 4.52 -0.94
C ILE A 51 0.13 3.54 -1.23
N GLY A 52 -1.01 3.68 -0.56
CA GLY A 52 -2.18 2.82 -0.80
C GLY A 52 -2.63 2.86 -2.26
N ALA A 53 -2.74 4.07 -2.84
CA ALA A 53 -3.12 4.26 -4.24
C ALA A 53 -2.12 3.63 -5.22
N VAL A 54 -0.81 3.75 -4.96
CA VAL A 54 0.23 3.13 -5.80
C VAL A 54 0.10 1.61 -5.81
N PHE A 55 -0.09 0.98 -4.64
CA PHE A 55 -0.25 -0.48 -4.56
C PHE A 55 -1.53 -0.96 -5.23
N ILE A 56 -2.63 -0.20 -5.13
CA ILE A 56 -3.89 -0.51 -5.83
C ILE A 56 -3.70 -0.37 -7.35
N ALA A 57 -3.04 0.69 -7.82
CA ALA A 57 -2.78 0.89 -9.25
C ALA A 57 -1.94 -0.27 -9.83
N VAL A 58 -0.92 -0.73 -9.10
CA VAL A 58 -0.16 -1.92 -9.48
C VAL A 58 -1.07 -3.14 -9.56
N ALA A 59 -1.92 -3.39 -8.55
CA ALA A 59 -2.85 -4.51 -8.59
C ALA A 59 -3.78 -4.45 -9.82
N VAL A 60 -4.28 -3.27 -10.18
CA VAL A 60 -5.14 -3.05 -11.36
C VAL A 60 -4.39 -3.32 -12.66
N ILE A 61 -3.14 -2.89 -12.79
CA ILE A 61 -2.30 -3.16 -13.97
C ILE A 61 -2.10 -4.68 -14.14
N PHE A 62 -1.76 -5.37 -13.06
CA PHE A 62 -1.58 -6.83 -13.09
C PHE A 62 -2.89 -7.57 -13.41
N PHE A 63 -4.04 -7.09 -12.92
CA PHE A 63 -5.36 -7.61 -13.29
C PHE A 63 -5.70 -7.34 -14.76
N TRP A 64 -5.39 -6.16 -15.29
CA TRP A 64 -5.61 -5.84 -16.70
C TRP A 64 -4.79 -6.74 -17.62
N THR A 65 -3.53 -7.01 -17.26
CA THR A 65 -2.67 -7.95 -18.01
C THR A 65 -3.11 -9.41 -17.94
N LEU A 66 -4.02 -9.78 -17.03
CA LEU A 66 -4.61 -11.12 -16.97
C LEU A 66 -5.84 -11.27 -17.90
N ILE A 67 -6.51 -10.15 -18.20
CA ILE A 67 -7.73 -10.11 -19.02
C ILE A 67 -7.40 -9.99 -20.51
N SER A 68 -6.32 -9.27 -20.84
CA SER A 68 -5.79 -9.14 -22.21
C SER A 68 -5.07 -10.39 -22.70
#